data_AF-A0AAW1JDV4-F1
#
_entry.id   AF-A0AAW1JDV4-F1
#
_cell.length_a   1.000
_cell.length_b   1.000
_cell.length_c   1.000
_cell.angle_alpha   90.00
_cell.angle_beta   90.00
_cell.angle_gamma   90.00
#
_symmetry.space_group_name_H-M   'P 1'
#
loop_
_entity.id
_entity.type
_entity.pdbx_description
1 polymer ?
#
loop_
_entity_poly.entity_id
_entity_poly.type
_entity_poly.pdbx_seq_one_letter_code
_entity_poly.pdbx_strand_id
1 'polypeptide(L)'
;MPQDVKSFLLYGSNFDYILFTNAVRFAENGGKIWFISPDRFQQLPTGITVLDKEILRNITMLYLKDSSELLKHLNSIHMWYRIPEMIILNNFHKYRSIGETNSVEWAYLSASLLDACRACSRKLNKNVTLVVSCNIDSNNSKLVQNIVDLYFDDVINSESLPSNCIIPNI
;
A
#
# COMPACT_ATOMS: atom_id res chain seq x y z
N MET A 1 -1.15 -14.82 11.94
CA MET A 1 -1.28 -13.37 12.13
C MET A 1 -2.70 -13.03 12.60
N PRO A 2 -2.94 -11.90 13.28
CA PRO A 2 -4.28 -11.54 13.72
C PRO A 2 -5.21 -11.34 12.50
N GLN A 3 -6.44 -11.83 12.59
CA GLN A 3 -7.39 -12.00 11.47
C GLN A 3 -7.99 -10.69 10.91
N ASP A 4 -7.61 -9.55 11.47
CA ASP A 4 -8.32 -8.27 11.29
C ASP A 4 -7.74 -7.41 10.15
N VAL A 5 -6.55 -7.74 9.67
CA VAL A 5 -5.88 -7.06 8.56
C VAL A 5 -5.46 -8.09 7.54
N LYS A 6 -5.80 -7.85 6.27
CA LYS A 6 -5.32 -8.64 5.14
C LYS A 6 -4.23 -7.84 4.43
N SER A 7 -3.05 -8.42 4.27
CA SER A 7 -1.86 -7.68 3.84
C SER A 7 -1.18 -8.32 2.63
N PHE A 8 -0.91 -7.50 1.61
CA PHE A 8 -0.33 -7.92 0.34
C PHE A 8 0.94 -7.12 0.03
N LEU A 9 2.03 -7.79 -0.32
CA LEU A 9 3.18 -7.17 -0.97
C LEU A 9 3.18 -7.51 -2.47
N LEU A 10 3.30 -6.48 -3.31
CA LEU A 10 3.63 -6.60 -4.73
C LEU A 10 5.12 -6.32 -4.94
N TYR A 11 5.85 -7.31 -5.45
CA TYR A 11 7.28 -7.22 -5.69
C TYR A 11 7.60 -7.11 -7.18
N GLY A 12 8.36 -6.08 -7.59
CA GLY A 12 8.75 -5.84 -8.98
C GLY A 12 8.56 -4.40 -9.43
N SER A 13 8.19 -4.20 -10.71
CA SER A 13 8.11 -2.86 -11.30
C SER A 13 6.75 -2.57 -11.95
N ASN A 14 6.47 -1.27 -12.17
CA ASN A 14 5.31 -0.76 -12.91
C ASN A 14 3.93 -1.15 -12.33
N PHE A 15 3.77 -1.01 -11.01
CA PHE A 15 2.51 -1.33 -10.32
C PHE A 15 1.46 -0.21 -10.33
N ASP A 16 1.75 0.96 -10.89
CA ASP A 16 0.86 2.12 -10.83
C ASP A 16 -0.54 1.81 -11.39
N TYR A 17 -0.61 1.13 -12.53
CA TYR A 17 -1.87 0.68 -13.12
C TYR A 17 -2.61 -0.29 -12.20
N ILE A 18 -1.93 -1.36 -11.77
CA ILE A 18 -2.53 -2.41 -10.93
C ILE A 18 -3.05 -1.81 -9.62
N LEU A 19 -2.21 -1.08 -8.88
CA LEU A 19 -2.60 -0.48 -7.60
C LEU A 19 -3.78 0.48 -7.76
N PHE A 20 -3.72 1.35 -8.76
CA PHE A 20 -4.78 2.35 -8.93
C PHE A 20 -6.08 1.72 -9.44
N THR A 21 -6.03 0.71 -10.31
CA THR A 21 -7.21 -0.08 -10.70
C THR A 21 -7.84 -0.80 -9.50
N ASN A 22 -7.05 -1.37 -8.60
CA ASN A 22 -7.58 -1.97 -7.36
C ASN A 22 -8.23 -0.91 -6.45
N ALA A 23 -7.59 0.27 -6.32
CA ALA A 23 -8.17 1.39 -5.57
C ALA A 23 -9.54 1.80 -6.12
N VAL A 24 -9.66 1.90 -7.45
CA VAL A 24 -10.91 2.24 -8.14
C VAL A 24 -12.00 1.21 -7.87
N ARG A 25 -11.70 -0.09 -8.05
CA ARG A 25 -12.70 -1.16 -7.83
C ARG A 25 -13.19 -1.21 -6.39
N PHE A 26 -12.30 -0.98 -5.43
CA PHE A 26 -12.69 -0.91 -4.04
C PHE A 26 -13.56 0.32 -3.76
N ALA A 27 -13.26 1.45 -4.40
CA ALA A 27 -14.05 2.67 -4.30
C ALA A 27 -15.44 2.57 -4.95
N GLU A 28 -15.56 1.82 -6.06
CA GLU A 28 -16.82 1.52 -6.75
C GLU A 28 -17.79 0.78 -5.82
N ASN A 29 -17.27 -0.07 -4.94
CA ASN A 29 -18.05 -0.75 -3.90
C ASN A 29 -18.34 0.13 -2.67
N GLY A 30 -18.01 1.43 -2.73
CA GLY A 30 -18.21 2.40 -1.65
C GLY A 30 -17.14 2.40 -0.56
N GLY A 31 -16.10 1.58 -0.69
CA GLY A 31 -15.03 1.46 0.29
C GLY A 31 -14.10 2.68 0.27
N LYS A 32 -13.64 3.12 1.45
CA LYS A 32 -12.73 4.28 1.57
C LYS A 32 -11.27 3.84 1.47
N ILE A 33 -10.52 4.47 0.58
CA ILE A 33 -9.12 4.12 0.31
C ILE A 33 -8.21 5.30 0.58
N TRP A 34 -7.07 5.01 1.18
CA TRP A 34 -5.91 5.90 1.18
C TRP A 34 -4.88 5.38 0.21
N PHE A 35 -4.56 6.20 -0.78
CA PHE A 35 -3.54 5.91 -1.77
C PHE A 35 -2.32 6.78 -1.47
N ILE A 36 -1.31 6.17 -0.89
CA ILE A 36 -0.07 6.82 -0.44
C ILE A 36 1.02 6.59 -1.48
N SER A 37 1.69 7.65 -1.90
CA SER A 37 2.80 7.59 -2.85
C SER A 37 3.86 8.64 -2.49
N PRO A 38 5.15 8.40 -2.75
CA PRO A 38 6.17 9.43 -2.60
C PRO A 38 6.06 10.53 -3.65
N ASP A 39 5.63 10.14 -4.87
CA ASP A 39 5.55 11.03 -6.02
C ASP A 39 4.09 11.29 -6.42
N ARG A 40 3.84 12.48 -6.96
CA ARG A 40 2.54 12.83 -7.54
C ARG A 40 2.33 12.09 -8.86
N PHE A 41 1.12 11.57 -9.06
CA PHE A 41 0.71 11.08 -10.38
C PHE A 41 0.71 12.26 -11.36
N GLN A 42 1.57 12.19 -12.38
CA GLN A 42 1.58 13.18 -13.45
C GLN A 42 0.38 12.99 -14.39
N GLN A 43 -0.02 11.73 -14.59
CA GLN A 43 -1.17 11.32 -15.38
C GLN A 43 -1.79 10.09 -14.72
N LEU A 44 -3.10 9.89 -14.91
CA LEU A 44 -3.74 8.64 -14.54
C LEU A 44 -3.14 7.50 -15.38
N PRO A 45 -2.98 6.29 -14.82
CA PRO A 45 -2.52 5.15 -15.60
C PRO A 45 -3.39 4.95 -16.85
N THR A 46 -2.74 4.68 -17.97
CA THR A 46 -3.40 4.47 -19.26
C THR A 46 -4.38 3.30 -19.19
N GLY A 47 -5.56 3.45 -19.80
CA GLY A 47 -6.61 2.42 -19.81
C GLY A 47 -7.65 2.54 -18.71
N ILE A 48 -7.57 3.57 -17.86
CA ILE A 48 -8.59 3.85 -16.83
C ILE A 48 -9.52 4.93 -17.37
N THR A 49 -10.78 4.54 -17.62
CA THR A 49 -11.83 5.43 -18.12
C THR A 49 -12.17 6.52 -17.11
N VAL A 50 -12.83 7.58 -17.59
CA VAL A 50 -13.29 8.71 -16.76
C VAL A 50 -14.08 8.16 -15.56
N LEU A 51 -13.49 8.30 -14.37
CA LEU A 51 -14.08 7.84 -13.13
C LEU A 51 -15.16 8.82 -12.69
N ASP A 52 -16.26 8.29 -12.18
CA ASP A 52 -17.28 9.12 -11.53
C ASP A 52 -16.64 9.90 -10.38
N LYS A 53 -16.99 11.18 -10.26
CA LYS A 53 -16.55 12.05 -9.17
C LYS A 53 -16.93 11.46 -7.81
N GLU A 54 -18.02 10.71 -7.72
CA GLU A 54 -18.43 10.04 -6.49
C GLU A 54 -17.48 8.90 -6.10
N ILE A 55 -17.02 8.10 -7.07
CA ILE A 55 -16.03 7.04 -6.83
C ILE A 55 -14.71 7.66 -6.39
N LEU A 56 -14.26 8.72 -7.07
CA LEU A 56 -13.01 9.41 -6.72
C LEU A 56 -13.04 10.02 -5.31
N ARG A 57 -14.20 10.42 -4.79
CA ARG A 57 -14.34 10.94 -3.42
C ARG A 57 -14.01 9.92 -2.34
N ASN A 58 -14.06 8.62 -2.68
CA ASN A 58 -13.68 7.54 -1.78
C ASN A 58 -12.16 7.28 -1.76
N ILE A 59 -11.42 7.82 -2.73
CA ILE A 59 -9.96 7.68 -2.83
C ILE A 59 -9.28 8.96 -2.32
N THR A 60 -8.58 8.86 -1.20
CA THR A 60 -7.76 9.95 -0.67
C THR A 60 -6.31 9.77 -1.10
N MET A 61 -5.84 10.65 -1.98
CA MET A 61 -4.43 10.68 -2.40
C MET A 61 -3.56 11.38 -1.36
N LEU A 62 -2.50 10.71 -0.93
CA LEU A 62 -1.52 11.22 0.02
C LEU A 62 -0.13 11.14 -0.59
N TYR A 63 0.57 12.28 -0.62
CA TYR A 63 1.90 12.37 -1.20
C TYR A 63 2.92 12.64 -0.09
N LEU A 64 3.54 11.58 0.43
CA LEU A 64 4.45 11.60 1.58
C LEU A 64 5.85 11.27 1.08
N LYS A 65 6.79 12.20 1.17
CA LYS A 65 8.06 12.12 0.42
C LYS A 65 9.07 11.12 0.98
N ASP A 66 9.10 10.96 2.29
CA ASP A 66 10.11 10.20 3.02
C ASP A 66 9.51 9.41 4.20
N SER A 67 10.33 8.55 4.84
CA SER A 67 9.88 7.72 5.96
C SER A 67 9.40 8.54 7.15
N SER A 68 9.97 9.72 7.37
CA SER A 68 9.57 10.60 8.47
C SER A 68 8.15 11.13 8.27
N GLU A 69 7.82 11.63 7.07
CA GLU A 69 6.47 12.05 6.71
C GLU A 69 5.47 10.89 6.79
N LEU A 70 5.85 9.71 6.28
CA LEU A 70 5.04 8.49 6.34
C LEU A 70 4.72 8.10 7.79
N LEU A 71 5.75 7.95 8.63
CA LEU A 71 5.59 7.54 10.02
C LEU A 71 4.82 8.57 10.84
N LYS A 72 5.10 9.86 10.64
CA LYS A 72 4.34 10.94 11.30
C LYS A 72 2.85 10.86 10.93
N HIS A 73 2.55 10.58 9.66
CA HIS A 73 1.19 10.41 9.21
C HIS A 73 0.54 9.18 9.87
N LEU A 74 1.15 8.00 9.79
CA LEU A 74 0.64 6.75 10.39
C LEU A 74 0.42 6.88 11.91
N ASN A 75 1.34 7.51 12.62
CA ASN A 75 1.23 7.71 14.07
C ASN A 75 0.12 8.72 14.47
N SER A 76 -0.33 9.55 13.52
CA SER A 76 -1.47 10.46 13.72
C SER A 76 -2.84 9.79 13.56
N ILE A 77 -2.90 8.46 13.42
CA ILE A 77 -4.14 7.70 13.18
C ILE A 77 -5.30 7.97 14.14
N HIS A 78 -4.98 8.29 15.38
CA HIS A 78 -5.97 8.67 16.38
C HIS A 78 -6.76 9.93 15.98
N MET A 79 -6.13 10.85 15.23
CA MET A 79 -6.71 12.13 14.77
C MET A 79 -7.47 12.04 13.44
N TRP A 80 -7.44 10.90 12.74
CA TRP A 80 -8.07 10.78 11.44
C TRP A 80 -9.61 10.80 11.56
N TYR A 81 -10.24 11.75 10.87
CA TYR A 81 -11.71 11.83 10.80
C TYR A 81 -12.29 10.84 9.78
N ARG A 82 -11.59 10.62 8.66
CA ARG A 82 -11.95 9.62 7.65
C ARG A 82 -11.04 8.41 7.78
N ILE A 83 -11.58 7.32 8.30
CA ILE A 83 -10.85 6.06 8.46
C ILE A 83 -10.96 5.25 7.16
N PRO A 84 -9.83 4.85 6.54
CA PRO A 84 -9.85 4.01 5.35
C PRO A 84 -10.15 2.53 5.70
N GLU A 85 -10.85 1.86 4.80
CA GLU A 85 -11.02 0.40 4.76
C GLU A 85 -9.88 -0.27 3.97
N MET A 86 -9.13 0.51 3.18
CA MET A 86 -7.93 0.06 2.47
C MET A 86 -6.82 1.11 2.49
N ILE A 87 -5.60 0.68 2.78
CA ILE A 87 -4.39 1.49 2.63
C ILE A 87 -3.54 0.89 1.51
N ILE A 88 -3.24 1.69 0.51
CA ILE A 88 -2.33 1.36 -0.58
C ILE A 88 -1.08 2.22 -0.42
N LEU A 89 0.10 1.60 -0.37
CA LEU A 89 1.39 2.28 -0.37
C LEU A 89 2.16 1.92 -1.63
N ASN A 90 2.36 2.90 -2.50
CA ASN A 90 3.16 2.74 -3.71
C ASN A 90 4.64 3.03 -3.44
N ASN A 91 5.52 2.29 -4.11
CA ASN A 91 6.96 2.50 -4.12
C ASN A 91 7.61 2.49 -2.72
N PHE A 92 7.30 1.47 -1.92
CA PHE A 92 7.74 1.33 -0.53
C PHE A 92 9.27 1.47 -0.36
N HIS A 93 10.04 0.90 -1.28
CA HIS A 93 11.50 1.01 -1.35
C HIS A 93 12.06 2.44 -1.39
N LYS A 94 11.25 3.46 -1.75
CA LYS A 94 11.69 4.87 -1.76
C LYS A 94 11.67 5.52 -0.37
N TYR A 95 10.98 4.89 0.59
CA TYR A 95 10.93 5.39 1.97
C TYR A 95 12.16 5.00 2.80
N ARG A 96 13.06 4.17 2.26
CA ARG A 96 14.29 3.78 2.96
C ARG A 96 15.38 4.83 2.81
N SER A 97 16.30 4.86 3.77
CA SER A 97 17.51 5.67 3.65
C SER A 97 18.45 5.11 2.57
N ILE A 98 18.93 5.97 1.66
CA ILE A 98 19.83 5.57 0.57
C ILE A 98 21.14 5.04 1.16
N GLY A 99 21.50 3.80 0.83
CA GLY A 99 22.79 3.18 1.22
C GLY A 99 22.70 2.19 2.37
N GLU A 100 21.54 2.04 3.01
CA GLU A 100 21.36 1.08 4.11
C GLU A 100 20.48 -0.11 3.69
N THR A 101 21.06 -1.31 3.66
CA THR A 101 20.34 -2.59 3.73
C THR A 101 19.89 -2.87 5.16
N ASN A 102 19.30 -1.88 5.82
CA ASN A 102 18.96 -1.97 7.22
C ASN A 102 17.61 -2.66 7.37
N SER A 103 17.66 -3.97 7.59
CA SER A 103 16.51 -4.83 7.83
C SER A 103 15.56 -4.30 8.90
N VAL A 104 16.09 -3.55 9.87
CA VAL A 104 15.32 -2.95 10.96
C VAL A 104 14.40 -1.83 10.45
N GLU A 105 14.85 -1.00 9.52
CA GLU A 105 14.03 0.09 8.96
C GLU A 105 12.83 -0.49 8.19
N TRP A 106 13.05 -1.51 7.37
CA TRP A 106 11.99 -2.23 6.66
C TRP A 106 10.97 -2.83 7.62
N ALA A 107 11.47 -3.56 8.62
CA ALA A 107 10.62 -4.18 9.65
C ALA A 107 9.79 -3.13 10.40
N TYR A 108 10.41 -2.01 10.77
CA TYR A 108 9.74 -0.94 11.49
C TYR A 108 8.65 -0.26 10.66
N LEU A 109 8.93 0.05 9.39
CA LEU A 109 7.95 0.62 8.49
C LEU A 109 6.79 -0.34 8.21
N SER A 110 7.08 -1.63 7.97
CA SER A 110 6.05 -2.66 7.77
C SER A 110 5.17 -2.84 9.02
N ALA A 111 5.78 -2.91 10.21
CA ALA A 111 5.04 -2.98 11.48
C ALA A 111 4.15 -1.74 11.68
N SER A 112 4.66 -0.56 11.39
CA SER A 112 3.91 0.70 11.51
C SER A 112 2.69 0.74 10.58
N LEU A 113 2.82 0.22 9.35
CA LEU A 113 1.70 0.11 8.40
C LEU A 113 0.63 -0.86 8.89
N LEU A 114 1.04 -2.03 9.39
CA LEU A 114 0.11 -3.02 9.93
C LEU A 114 -0.61 -2.49 11.17
N ASP A 115 0.11 -1.82 12.07
CA ASP A 115 -0.49 -1.23 13.27
C ASP A 115 -1.47 -0.11 12.94
N ALA A 116 -1.17 0.70 11.91
CA ALA A 116 -2.13 1.66 11.38
C ALA A 116 -3.39 0.95 10.84
N CYS A 117 -3.24 -0.12 10.05
CA CYS A 117 -4.37 -0.89 9.54
C CYS A 117 -5.20 -1.53 10.66
N ARG A 118 -4.56 -2.05 11.72
CA ARG A 118 -5.24 -2.60 12.90
C ARG A 118 -6.03 -1.53 13.64
N ALA A 119 -5.47 -0.34 13.80
CA ALA A 119 -6.18 0.78 14.41
C ALA A 119 -7.37 1.22 13.56
N CYS A 120 -7.27 1.22 12.22
CA CYS A 120 -8.41 1.42 11.32
C CYS A 120 -9.47 0.32 11.52
N SER A 121 -9.05 -0.95 11.53
CA SER A 121 -9.93 -2.10 11.70
C SER A 121 -10.72 -2.03 13.01
N ARG A 122 -10.04 -1.72 14.13
CA ARG A 122 -10.69 -1.53 15.44
C ARG A 122 -11.69 -0.37 15.44
N LYS A 123 -11.36 0.75 14.81
CA LYS A 123 -12.26 1.91 14.70
C LYS A 123 -13.49 1.62 13.83
N LEU A 124 -13.33 0.81 12.79
CA LEU A 124 -14.41 0.44 11.86
C LEU A 124 -15.20 -0.78 12.29
N ASN A 125 -14.66 -1.60 13.21
CA ASN A 125 -15.13 -2.95 13.53
C ASN A 125 -15.28 -3.83 12.27
N LYS A 126 -14.28 -3.77 11.39
CA LYS A 126 -14.21 -4.48 10.10
C LYS A 126 -12.79 -4.86 9.75
N ASN A 127 -12.62 -5.79 8.81
CA ASN A 127 -11.31 -6.09 8.23
C ASN A 127 -10.82 -4.92 7.38
N VAL A 128 -9.51 -4.65 7.44
CA VAL A 128 -8.84 -3.61 6.63
C VAL A 128 -7.80 -4.25 5.72
N THR A 129 -7.71 -3.78 4.49
CA THR A 129 -6.76 -4.29 3.50
C THR A 129 -5.54 -3.37 3.41
N LEU A 130 -4.34 -3.95 3.47
CA LEU A 130 -3.07 -3.29 3.21
C LEU A 130 -2.48 -3.82 1.91
N VAL A 131 -2.15 -2.93 0.98
CA VAL A 131 -1.46 -3.27 -0.27
C VAL A 131 -0.21 -2.43 -0.39
N VAL A 132 0.95 -3.06 -0.55
CA VAL A 132 2.24 -2.37 -0.61
C VAL A 132 2.97 -2.81 -1.86
N SER A 133 3.43 -1.86 -2.69
CA SER A 133 4.31 -2.19 -3.82
C SER A 133 5.76 -1.88 -3.48
N CYS A 134 6.66 -2.72 -3.97
CA CYS A 134 8.08 -2.61 -3.72
C CYS A 134 8.88 -3.03 -4.95
N ASN A 135 9.85 -2.20 -5.34
CA ASN A 135 10.81 -2.53 -6.37
C ASN A 135 12.18 -2.67 -5.69
N ILE A 136 12.73 -3.88 -5.69
CA ILE A 136 14.04 -4.15 -5.09
C ILE A 136 14.91 -4.78 -6.16
N ASP A 137 16.08 -4.20 -6.37
CA ASP A 137 17.09 -4.78 -7.23
C ASP A 137 17.53 -6.15 -6.68
N SER A 138 17.75 -7.10 -7.59
CA SER A 138 18.02 -8.52 -7.34
C SER A 138 19.10 -8.82 -6.30
N ASN A 139 20.06 -7.92 -6.09
CA ASN A 139 21.16 -8.09 -5.14
C ASN A 139 20.77 -7.98 -3.66
N ASN A 140 19.64 -7.35 -3.33
CA ASN A 140 19.13 -7.22 -1.94
C ASN A 140 17.93 -8.12 -1.66
N SER A 141 17.60 -9.03 -2.59
CA SER A 141 16.35 -9.80 -2.63
C SER A 141 16.11 -10.64 -1.37
N LYS A 142 17.07 -11.47 -0.94
CA LYS A 142 16.81 -12.46 0.13
C LYS A 142 16.47 -11.84 1.50
N LEU A 143 17.21 -10.83 1.94
CA LEU A 143 16.99 -10.24 3.26
C LEU A 143 15.67 -9.48 3.31
N VAL A 144 15.37 -8.69 2.28
CA VAL A 144 14.12 -7.93 2.26
C VAL A 144 12.93 -8.85 2.03
N GLN A 145 13.07 -9.88 1.21
CA GLN A 145 12.03 -10.90 1.02
C GLN A 145 11.73 -11.63 2.32
N ASN A 146 12.75 -12.08 3.06
CA ASN A 146 12.56 -12.71 4.37
C ASN A 146 11.84 -11.78 5.39
N ILE A 147 12.11 -10.48 5.35
CA ILE A 147 11.47 -9.52 6.27
C ILE A 147 10.02 -9.29 5.86
N VAL A 148 9.79 -9.06 4.57
CA VAL A 148 8.43 -8.86 4.05
C VAL A 148 7.57 -10.11 4.30
N ASP A 149 8.09 -11.30 4.04
CA ASP A 149 7.35 -12.56 4.25
C ASP A 149 6.91 -12.74 5.72
N LEU A 150 7.59 -12.07 6.67
CA LEU A 150 7.20 -12.05 8.09
C LEU A 150 6.09 -11.06 8.43
N TYR A 151 5.77 -10.11 7.56
CA TYR A 151 4.79 -9.04 7.82
C TYR A 151 3.57 -9.07 6.90
N PHE A 152 3.66 -9.69 5.72
CA PHE A 152 2.57 -9.73 4.76
C PHE A 152 2.00 -11.15 4.63
N ASP A 153 0.67 -11.25 4.51
CA ASP A 153 -0.02 -12.53 4.36
C ASP A 153 0.25 -13.16 2.98
N ASP A 154 0.30 -12.32 1.94
CA ASP A 154 0.50 -12.72 0.56
C ASP A 154 1.59 -11.85 -0.10
N VAL A 155 2.53 -12.51 -0.80
CA VAL A 155 3.59 -11.84 -1.58
C VAL A 155 3.47 -12.25 -3.04
N ILE A 156 3.32 -11.27 -3.93
CA ILE A 156 3.02 -11.46 -5.34
C ILE A 156 4.11 -10.81 -6.19
N ASN A 157 4.72 -11.58 -7.09
CA ASN A 157 5.77 -11.08 -7.99
C ASN A 157 5.15 -10.53 -9.29
N SER A 158 5.61 -9.37 -9.78
CA SER A 158 5.18 -8.78 -11.06
C SER A 158 5.46 -9.70 -12.25
N GLU A 159 6.54 -10.48 -12.22
CA GLU A 159 6.89 -11.39 -13.33
C GLU A 159 5.86 -12.52 -13.50
N SER A 160 5.11 -12.83 -12.44
CA SER A 160 4.02 -13.80 -12.47
C SER A 160 2.64 -13.19 -12.78
N LEU A 161 2.55 -11.86 -12.88
CA LEU A 161 1.27 -11.16 -13.10
C LEU A 161 1.12 -10.78 -14.58
N PRO A 162 0.00 -11.13 -15.24
CA PRO A 162 -0.31 -10.55 -16.54
C PRO A 162 -0.43 -9.02 -16.43
N SER A 163 -0.13 -8.29 -17.51
CA SER A 163 -0.13 -6.81 -17.54
C SER A 163 -1.45 -6.16 -17.09
N ASN A 164 -2.55 -6.92 -17.12
CA ASN A 164 -3.90 -6.50 -16.72
C ASN A 164 -4.38 -7.21 -15.44
N CYS A 165 -3.46 -7.74 -14.62
CA CYS A 165 -3.86 -8.51 -13.46
C CYS A 165 -4.55 -7.64 -12.41
N ILE A 166 -5.71 -8.11 -11.96
CA ILE A 166 -6.35 -7.64 -10.75
C ILE A 166 -6.00 -8.66 -9.68
N ILE A 167 -5.56 -8.17 -8.51
CA ILE A 167 -5.18 -9.05 -7.42
C ILE A 167 -6.47 -9.67 -6.88
N PRO A 168 -6.66 -10.99 -7.00
CA PRO A 168 -7.90 -11.63 -6.58
C PRO A 168 -8.05 -11.49 -5.06
N ASN A 169 -9.26 -11.16 -4.61
CA ASN A 169 -9.64 -11.00 -3.20
C ASN A 169 -9.06 -9.75 -2.48
N ILE A 170 -8.81 -8.67 -3.22
CA ILE A 170 -8.68 -7.29 -2.73
C ILE A 170 -10.03 -6.56 -2.88
#